data_AF-B1C735-F1
#
_entry.id   AF-B1C735-F1
#
_cell.length_a   1.000
_cell.length_b   1.000
_cell.length_c   1.000
_cell.angle_alpha   90.00
_cell.angle_beta   90.00
_cell.angle_gamma   90.00
#
_symmetry.space_group_name_H-M   'P 1'
#
loop_
_entity.id
_entity.type
_entity.pdbx_description
1 polymer ?
#
loop_
_entity_poly.entity_id
_entity_poly.type
_entity_poly.pdbx_seq_one_letter_code
_entity_poly.pdbx_strand_id
1 'polypeptide(L)'
;MEEIFLKLKGKDIKIYSFTDRSVSLGDILEKCGGELTEKSGNVYKSVVFLDKINRKDKIFNLKKALNSSDLILINSSRNMGIDQMNIESISYGIDEKSTITLSSISDIEDEEPIICIQRSFNSLFGNEYEPMEIKVDNVFGIKDLETYVGVMSIKIILELD
;
A
#
# COMPACT_ATOMS: atom_id res chain seq x y z
N MET A 1 13.54 2.39 5.11
CA MET A 1 12.91 1.48 4.16
C MET A 1 12.93 0.14 4.85
N GLU A 2 11.77 -0.46 4.99
CA GLU A 2 11.60 -1.84 5.43
C GLU A 2 11.44 -2.69 4.17
N GLU A 3 12.15 -3.81 4.05
CA GLU A 3 11.94 -4.79 2.99
C GLU A 3 11.15 -5.95 3.61
N ILE A 4 9.95 -6.22 3.09
CA ILE A 4 9.03 -7.24 3.58
C ILE A 4 8.91 -8.31 2.50
N PHE A 5 8.98 -9.58 2.90
CA PHE A 5 8.76 -10.70 1.99
C PHE A 5 7.54 -11.48 2.48
N LEU A 6 6.50 -11.51 1.65
CA LEU A 6 5.24 -12.16 1.94
C LEU A 6 5.02 -13.31 0.97
N LYS A 7 4.50 -14.42 1.48
CA LYS A 7 3.99 -15.50 0.63
C LYS A 7 2.47 -15.42 0.58
N LEU A 8 1.94 -15.18 -0.62
CA LEU A 8 0.51 -15.03 -0.87
C LEU A 8 0.11 -15.89 -2.06
N LYS A 9 -0.95 -16.71 -1.91
CA LYS A 9 -1.43 -17.62 -2.97
C LYS A 9 -0.32 -18.49 -3.58
N GLY A 10 0.65 -18.90 -2.75
CA GLY A 10 1.82 -19.69 -3.17
C GLY A 10 2.88 -18.93 -3.96
N LYS A 11 2.81 -17.59 -4.03
CA LYS A 11 3.76 -16.71 -4.71
C LYS A 11 4.52 -15.85 -3.69
N ASP A 12 5.81 -15.65 -3.93
CA ASP A 12 6.63 -14.73 -3.14
C ASP A 12 6.47 -13.30 -3.65
N ILE A 13 6.02 -12.41 -2.77
CA ILE A 13 5.85 -10.98 -3.00
C ILE A 13 6.88 -10.21 -2.20
N LYS A 14 7.50 -9.20 -2.82
CA LYS A 14 8.40 -8.28 -2.12
C LYS A 14 7.78 -6.90 -1.96
N ILE A 15 7.82 -6.33 -0.76
CA ILE A 15 7.32 -4.98 -0.52
C ILE A 15 8.46 -4.11 0.02
N TYR A 16 8.68 -2.98 -0.64
CA TYR A 16 9.55 -1.91 -0.15
C TYR A 16 8.70 -0.86 0.55
N SER A 17 8.70 -0.86 1.87
CA SER A 17 7.90 0.06 2.68
C SER A 17 8.69 1.32 3.05
N PHE A 18 8.11 2.47 2.72
CA PHE A 18 8.57 3.80 3.08
C PHE A 18 7.56 4.48 4.01
N THR A 19 7.25 3.86 5.15
CA THR A 19 6.41 4.41 6.21
C THR A 19 7.20 5.18 7.27
N ASP A 20 6.47 5.75 8.24
CA ASP A 20 7.04 6.14 9.54
C ASP A 20 7.49 4.89 10.33
N ARG A 21 8.52 5.05 11.18
CA ARG A 21 9.04 3.96 12.02
C ARG A 21 8.03 3.49 13.08
N SER A 22 7.00 4.28 13.38
CA SER A 22 5.92 3.86 14.29
C SER A 22 4.98 2.82 13.67
N VAL A 23 5.04 2.59 12.35
CA VAL A 23 4.18 1.64 11.64
C VAL A 23 5.04 0.51 11.10
N SER A 24 4.86 -0.68 11.68
CA SER A 24 5.44 -1.93 11.19
C SER A 24 4.49 -2.53 10.17
N LEU A 25 4.77 -2.35 8.88
CA LEU A 25 3.86 -2.83 7.84
C LEU A 25 3.89 -4.37 7.78
N GLY A 26 5.04 -5.01 7.99
CA GLY A 26 5.14 -6.47 8.04
C GLY A 26 4.18 -7.09 9.06
N ASP A 27 4.19 -6.60 10.30
CA ASP A 27 3.33 -7.11 11.38
C ASP A 27 1.84 -6.91 11.09
N ILE A 28 1.49 -5.81 10.41
CA ILE A 28 0.10 -5.55 10.01
C ILE A 28 -0.34 -6.54 8.94
N LEU A 29 0.48 -6.74 7.90
CA LEU A 29 0.16 -7.65 6.80
C LEU A 29 0.11 -9.10 7.26
N GLU A 30 0.94 -9.47 8.24
CA GLU A 30 0.86 -10.79 8.88
C GLU A 30 -0.47 -11.02 9.58
N LYS A 31 -0.95 -10.03 10.35
CA LYS A 31 -2.25 -10.09 11.02
C LYS A 31 -3.44 -10.13 10.05
N CYS A 32 -3.25 -9.64 8.84
CA CYS A 32 -4.25 -9.69 7.76
C CYS A 32 -4.12 -10.96 6.90
N GLY A 33 -3.44 -12.00 7.39
CA GLY A 33 -3.35 -13.31 6.73
C GLY A 33 -2.15 -13.49 5.79
N GLY A 34 -1.22 -12.53 5.73
CA GLY A 34 0.04 -12.69 5.01
C GLY A 34 1.03 -13.59 5.76
N GLU A 35 1.74 -14.47 5.04
CA GLU A 35 2.82 -15.29 5.64
C GLU A 35 4.16 -14.56 5.44
N LEU A 36 4.75 -14.04 6.52
CA LEU A 36 6.08 -13.41 6.47
C LEU A 36 7.18 -14.46 6.25
N THR A 37 8.17 -14.13 5.44
CA THR A 37 9.31 -15.00 5.11
C THR A 37 10.63 -14.24 5.25
N GLU A 38 11.70 -14.93 5.65
CA GLU A 38 13.00 -14.28 5.90
C GLU A 38 13.78 -13.95 4.61
N LYS A 39 13.51 -14.67 3.51
CA LYS A 39 14.09 -14.47 2.16
C LYS A 39 13.17 -15.07 1.11
N SER A 40 12.81 -14.32 0.07
CA SER A 40 12.06 -14.85 -1.07
C SER A 40 12.99 -15.50 -2.10
N GLY A 41 12.52 -16.56 -2.75
CA GLY A 41 13.13 -17.11 -3.95
C GLY A 41 12.89 -16.20 -5.16
N ASN A 42 12.42 -16.77 -6.26
CA ASN A 42 11.98 -15.97 -7.41
C ASN A 42 10.78 -15.12 -7.02
N VAL A 43 11.00 -13.81 -6.85
CA VAL A 43 9.96 -12.82 -6.59
C VAL A 43 8.97 -12.82 -7.76
N TYR A 44 7.70 -13.08 -7.48
CA TYR A 44 6.63 -13.01 -8.48
C TYR A 44 6.35 -11.57 -8.87
N LYS A 45 6.13 -10.71 -7.86
CA LYS A 45 6.00 -9.26 -8.04
C LYS A 45 6.56 -8.49 -6.86
N SER A 46 6.96 -7.25 -7.11
CA SER A 46 7.45 -6.30 -6.12
C SER A 46 6.61 -5.02 -6.09
N VAL A 47 6.31 -4.55 -4.88
CA VAL A 47 5.50 -3.35 -4.64
C VAL A 47 6.32 -2.33 -3.86
N VAL A 48 6.27 -1.07 -4.26
CA VAL A 48 6.77 0.05 -3.44
C VAL A 48 5.60 0.69 -2.75
N PHE A 49 5.59 0.67 -1.42
CA PHE A 49 4.64 1.42 -0.62
C PHE A 49 5.26 2.73 -0.16
N LEU A 50 4.83 3.83 -0.76
CA LEU A 50 5.39 5.16 -0.58
C LEU A 50 4.45 6.05 0.23
N ASP A 51 4.54 5.93 1.54
CA ASP A 51 3.74 6.75 2.46
C ASP A 51 4.44 8.04 2.88
N LYS A 52 5.63 7.94 3.49
CA LYS A 52 6.38 9.09 4.04
C LYS A 52 7.89 8.97 3.81
N ILE A 53 8.45 9.97 3.10
CA ILE A 53 9.89 10.09 2.83
C ILE A 53 10.48 11.26 3.63
N ASN A 54 10.87 10.98 4.88
CA ASN A 54 11.32 12.05 5.78
C ASN A 54 12.85 12.24 5.84
N ARG A 55 13.67 11.56 5.03
CA ARG A 55 15.15 11.64 5.12
C ARG A 55 15.86 11.47 3.78
N LYS A 56 16.96 12.21 3.58
CA LYS A 56 17.84 12.12 2.38
C LYS A 56 18.39 10.71 2.13
N ASP A 57 18.71 9.95 3.17
CA ASP A 57 19.21 8.57 3.04
C ASP A 57 18.15 7.60 2.46
N LYS A 58 16.87 7.99 2.50
CA LYS A 58 15.80 7.23 1.83
C LYS A 58 15.83 7.44 0.31
N ILE A 59 16.49 8.45 -0.25
CA ILE A 59 16.49 8.71 -1.70
C ILE A 59 17.25 7.62 -2.47
N PHE A 60 18.41 7.18 -1.98
CA PHE A 60 19.16 6.09 -2.63
C PHE A 60 18.36 4.78 -2.58
N ASN A 61 17.80 4.46 -1.42
CA ASN A 61 16.95 3.29 -1.23
C ASN A 61 15.68 3.35 -2.08
N LEU A 62 15.08 4.54 -2.23
CA LEU A 62 13.94 4.77 -3.10
C LEU A 62 14.28 4.48 -4.56
N LYS A 63 15.41 5.00 -5.07
CA LYS A 63 15.87 4.68 -6.44
C LYS A 63 16.02 3.18 -6.65
N LYS A 64 16.64 2.48 -5.70
CA LYS A 64 16.78 1.02 -5.74
C LYS A 64 15.41 0.34 -5.81
N ALA A 65 14.49 0.75 -4.94
CA ALA A 65 13.15 0.18 -4.84
C ALA A 65 12.36 0.37 -6.15
N LEU A 66 12.29 1.62 -6.64
CA LEU A 66 11.59 1.99 -7.87
C LEU A 66 12.13 1.26 -9.11
N ASN A 67 13.46 1.10 -9.24
CA ASN A 67 14.05 0.39 -10.38
C ASN A 67 13.73 -1.11 -10.41
N SER A 68 13.21 -1.66 -9.31
CA SER A 68 12.95 -3.09 -9.16
C SER A 68 11.48 -3.39 -8.90
N SER A 69 10.60 -2.39 -8.99
CA SER A 69 9.18 -2.49 -8.64
C SER A 69 8.31 -2.73 -9.85
N ASP A 70 7.37 -3.65 -9.73
CA ASP A 70 6.29 -3.84 -10.71
C ASP A 70 5.15 -2.83 -10.50
N LEU A 71 4.93 -2.43 -9.26
CA LEU A 71 3.85 -1.53 -8.85
C LEU A 71 4.32 -0.53 -7.79
N ILE A 72 3.83 0.70 -7.88
CA ILE A 72 4.01 1.74 -6.86
C ILE A 72 2.67 2.13 -6.27
N LEU A 73 2.50 1.93 -4.96
CA LEU A 73 1.40 2.49 -4.20
C LEU A 73 1.89 3.77 -3.51
N ILE A 74 1.31 4.91 -3.86
CA ILE A 74 1.85 6.22 -3.48
C ILE A 74 0.81 7.11 -2.80
N ASN A 75 1.18 7.72 -1.68
CA ASN A 75 0.39 8.79 -1.07
C ASN A 75 0.35 9.99 -2.02
N SER A 76 -0.85 10.41 -2.45
CA SER A 76 -1.08 11.52 -3.38
C SER A 76 -0.44 12.82 -2.90
N SER A 77 -0.46 13.09 -1.59
CA SER A 77 0.14 14.27 -0.96
C SER A 77 1.67 14.28 -1.03
N ARG A 78 2.27 13.14 -1.39
CA ARG A 78 3.72 12.91 -1.53
C ARG A 78 4.13 12.56 -2.95
N ASN A 79 3.28 12.75 -3.95
CA ASN A 79 3.67 12.49 -5.33
C ASN A 79 4.84 13.40 -5.75
N MET A 80 6.03 12.82 -5.93
CA MET A 80 7.27 13.51 -6.30
C MET A 80 7.52 13.49 -7.81
N GLY A 81 6.48 13.44 -8.64
CA GLY A 81 6.62 13.24 -10.08
C GLY A 81 6.83 11.78 -10.47
N ILE A 82 6.39 10.85 -9.62
CA ILE A 82 6.55 9.41 -9.85
C ILE A 82 5.64 8.93 -10.99
N ASP A 83 4.56 9.66 -11.26
CA ASP A 83 3.70 9.52 -12.43
C ASP A 83 4.46 9.66 -13.77
N GLN A 84 5.66 10.26 -13.78
CA GLN A 84 6.52 10.34 -14.96
C GLN A 84 7.37 9.09 -15.18
N MET A 85 7.38 8.15 -14.23
CA MET A 85 8.07 6.87 -14.38
C MET A 85 7.19 5.91 -15.17
N ASN A 86 7.80 5.11 -16.05
CA ASN A 86 7.10 4.06 -16.80
C ASN A 86 6.88 2.81 -15.92
N ILE A 87 6.29 3.00 -14.75
CA ILE A 87 5.98 1.98 -13.76
C ILE A 87 4.51 2.15 -13.38
N GLU A 88 3.77 1.05 -13.29
CA GLU A 88 2.38 1.09 -12.85
C GLU A 88 2.29 1.73 -11.46
N SER A 89 1.35 2.67 -11.29
CA SER A 89 1.17 3.38 -10.03
C SER A 89 -0.29 3.53 -9.65
N ILE A 90 -0.57 3.32 -8.36
CA ILE A 90 -1.87 3.51 -7.74
C ILE A 90 -1.69 4.58 -6.67
N SER A 91 -2.45 5.67 -6.77
CA SER A 91 -2.44 6.73 -5.77
C SER A 91 -3.47 6.48 -4.68
N TYR A 92 -3.10 6.74 -3.43
CA TYR A 92 -4.03 6.77 -2.32
C TYR A 92 -3.96 8.10 -1.58
N GLY A 93 -5.02 8.47 -0.88
CA GLY A 93 -5.04 9.69 -0.10
C GLY A 93 -6.44 9.96 0.44
N ILE A 94 -6.63 11.14 1.02
CA ILE A 94 -7.95 11.61 1.46
C ILE A 94 -8.63 12.49 0.42
N ASP A 95 -7.94 12.82 -0.68
CA ASP A 95 -8.49 13.61 -1.77
C ASP A 95 -9.19 12.73 -2.82
N GLU A 96 -10.18 13.32 -3.50
CA GLU A 96 -10.95 12.66 -4.58
C GLU A 96 -10.12 12.42 -5.86
N LYS A 97 -8.91 12.98 -5.96
CA LYS A 97 -8.03 12.77 -7.11
C LYS A 97 -7.20 11.49 -6.97
N SER A 98 -7.20 10.89 -5.79
CA SER A 98 -6.55 9.62 -5.49
C SER A 98 -7.33 8.46 -6.08
N THR A 99 -6.63 7.38 -6.46
CA THR A 99 -7.27 6.17 -6.99
C THR A 99 -8.05 5.46 -5.89
N ILE A 100 -7.51 5.46 -4.67
CA ILE A 100 -8.13 4.91 -3.47
C ILE A 100 -8.24 6.02 -2.42
N THR A 101 -9.43 6.19 -1.82
CA THR A 101 -9.71 7.22 -0.81
C THR A 101 -10.64 6.69 0.29
N LEU A 102 -11.05 7.56 1.20
CA LEU A 102 -11.98 7.28 2.29
C LEU A 102 -13.29 8.07 2.10
N SER A 103 -14.45 7.44 2.27
CA SER A 103 -15.76 8.07 2.00
C SER A 103 -16.15 9.15 3.02
N SER A 104 -15.87 8.91 4.31
CA SER A 104 -16.17 9.82 5.41
C SER A 104 -15.21 9.60 6.58
N ILE A 105 -14.85 10.70 7.24
CA ILE A 105 -13.92 10.75 8.39
C ILE A 105 -14.70 10.59 9.72
N SER A 106 -16.02 10.48 9.67
CA SER A 106 -16.88 10.37 10.85
C SER A 106 -16.56 9.09 11.61
N ASP A 107 -15.79 9.26 12.69
CA ASP A 107 -15.53 8.36 13.79
C ASP A 107 -15.10 6.93 13.39
N ILE A 108 -13.80 6.81 13.06
CA ILE A 108 -13.01 5.55 12.99
C ILE A 108 -13.17 4.70 14.27
N GLU A 109 -13.75 5.26 15.33
CA GLU A 109 -13.98 4.62 16.62
C GLU A 109 -15.27 3.79 16.69
N ASP A 110 -16.30 4.05 15.86
CA ASP A 110 -17.63 3.41 16.01
C ASP A 110 -18.25 2.81 14.71
N GLU A 111 -17.79 3.18 13.50
CA GLU A 111 -18.28 2.60 12.23
C GLU A 111 -17.15 1.94 11.42
N GLU A 112 -17.49 0.84 10.72
CA GLU A 112 -16.55 0.19 9.77
C GLU A 112 -16.14 1.22 8.70
N PRO A 113 -14.83 1.51 8.55
CA PRO A 113 -14.38 2.49 7.59
C PRO A 113 -14.67 2.05 6.16
N ILE A 114 -15.11 2.99 5.34
CA ILE A 114 -15.47 2.76 3.95
C ILE A 114 -14.37 3.31 3.04
N ILE A 115 -13.66 2.41 2.38
CA ILE A 115 -12.66 2.73 1.36
C ILE A 115 -13.38 2.89 0.02
N CYS A 116 -13.10 3.99 -0.68
CA CYS A 116 -13.63 4.23 -2.01
C CYS A 116 -12.55 4.02 -3.06
N ILE A 117 -12.85 3.18 -4.05
CA ILE A 117 -12.09 3.10 -5.29
C ILE A 117 -12.69 4.16 -6.23
N GLN A 118 -11.91 5.17 -6.61
CA GLN A 118 -12.33 6.28 -7.47
C GLN A 118 -12.04 6.03 -8.95
N ARG A 119 -10.99 5.24 -9.23
CA ARG A 119 -10.57 4.88 -10.59
C ARG A 119 -10.22 3.41 -10.64
N SER A 120 -10.50 2.78 -11.78
CA SER A 120 -10.25 1.36 -11.94
C SER A 120 -8.74 1.06 -11.87
N PHE A 121 -8.39 -0.07 -11.25
CA PHE A 121 -7.01 -0.57 -11.20
C PHE A 121 -7.00 -2.09 -11.11
N ASN A 122 -5.85 -2.70 -11.41
CA ASN A 122 -5.65 -4.12 -11.22
C ASN A 122 -4.93 -4.38 -9.89
N SER A 123 -5.41 -5.37 -9.15
CA SER A 123 -4.70 -5.93 -8.01
C SER A 123 -3.33 -6.49 -8.43
N LEU A 124 -2.53 -6.86 -7.44
CA LEU A 124 -1.24 -7.51 -7.70
C LEU A 124 -1.40 -8.82 -8.48
N PHE A 125 -2.52 -9.53 -8.32
CA PHE A 125 -2.84 -10.80 -8.96
C PHE A 125 -3.73 -10.67 -10.21
N GLY A 126 -4.05 -9.44 -10.63
CA GLY A 126 -4.78 -9.15 -11.87
C GLY A 126 -6.29 -9.14 -11.74
N ASN A 127 -6.84 -9.07 -10.52
CA ASN A 127 -8.27 -8.80 -10.33
C ASN A 127 -8.53 -7.31 -10.58
N GLU A 128 -9.52 -7.01 -11.41
CA GLU A 128 -9.93 -5.63 -11.72
C GLU A 128 -10.85 -5.11 -10.61
N TYR A 129 -10.49 -3.95 -10.06
CA TYR A 129 -11.34 -3.17 -9.17
C TYR A 129 -11.90 -2.00 -9.97
N GLU A 130 -13.22 -1.93 -10.10
CA GLU A 130 -13.93 -0.78 -10.68
C GLU A 130 -14.27 0.25 -9.59
N PRO A 131 -14.70 1.47 -9.95
CA PRO A 131 -15.14 2.45 -8.98
C PRO A 131 -16.26 1.89 -8.09
N MET A 132 -15.99 1.79 -6.78
CA MET A 132 -16.87 1.15 -5.81
C MET A 132 -16.53 1.58 -4.38
N GLU A 133 -17.44 1.29 -3.46
CA GLU A 133 -17.22 1.41 -2.01
C GLU A 133 -16.97 0.02 -1.42
N ILE A 134 -15.95 -0.09 -0.57
CA ILE A 134 -15.54 -1.32 0.09
C ILE A 134 -15.56 -1.06 1.60
N LYS A 135 -16.39 -1.84 2.31
CA LYS A 135 -16.29 -1.95 3.77
C LYS A 135 -15.09 -2.83 4.09
N VAL A 136 -14.23 -2.35 4.96
CA VAL A 136 -12.99 -3.06 5.31
C VAL A 136 -12.87 -3.22 6.81
N ASP A 137 -12.31 -4.36 7.22
CA ASP A 137 -12.00 -4.61 8.63
C ASP A 137 -10.97 -3.60 9.13
N ASN A 138 -11.23 -3.05 10.31
CA ASN A 138 -10.41 -1.98 10.86
C ASN A 138 -9.02 -2.48 11.24
N VAL A 139 -7.97 -1.75 10.82
CA VAL A 139 -6.59 -2.01 11.22
C VAL A 139 -6.22 -1.12 12.41
N PHE A 140 -6.07 -1.74 13.59
CA PHE A 140 -5.72 -1.03 14.81
C PHE A 140 -4.26 -0.55 14.84
N GLY A 141 -4.01 0.55 15.54
CA GLY A 141 -2.66 1.05 15.83
C GLY A 141 -2.12 2.10 14.87
N ILE A 142 -2.90 2.50 13.86
CA ILE A 142 -2.55 3.59 12.93
C ILE A 142 -3.37 4.83 13.30
N LYS A 143 -2.69 5.90 13.73
CA LYS A 143 -3.35 7.16 14.13
C LYS A 143 -3.46 8.18 13.00
N ASP A 144 -2.62 8.04 11.99
CA ASP A 144 -2.55 8.97 10.87
C ASP A 144 -3.48 8.48 9.76
N LEU A 145 -4.46 9.29 9.39
CA LEU A 145 -5.51 8.91 8.45
C LEU A 145 -4.98 8.59 7.05
N GLU A 146 -4.00 9.35 6.55
CA GLU A 146 -3.41 9.06 5.24
C GLU A 146 -2.66 7.72 5.28
N THR A 147 -1.85 7.49 6.32
CA THR A 147 -1.17 6.21 6.51
C THR A 147 -2.17 5.07 6.65
N TYR A 148 -3.30 5.29 7.34
CA TYR A 148 -4.38 4.31 7.47
C TYR A 148 -4.94 3.91 6.09
N VAL A 149 -5.35 4.89 5.29
CA VAL A 149 -5.85 4.65 3.92
C VAL A 149 -4.78 3.95 3.07
N GLY A 150 -3.51 4.30 3.22
CA GLY A 150 -2.41 3.62 2.54
C GLY A 150 -2.27 2.14 2.91
N VAL A 151 -2.41 1.81 4.19
CA VAL A 151 -2.38 0.42 4.66
C VAL A 151 -3.61 -0.35 4.17
N MET A 152 -4.80 0.26 4.18
CA MET A 152 -5.98 -0.39 3.60
C MET A 152 -5.83 -0.59 2.09
N SER A 153 -5.25 0.37 1.40
CA SER A 153 -4.96 0.30 -0.03
C SER A 153 -4.03 -0.87 -0.36
N ILE A 154 -2.95 -1.06 0.43
CA ILE A 154 -2.04 -2.18 0.18
C ILE A 154 -2.70 -3.53 0.48
N LYS A 155 -3.57 -3.62 1.51
CA LYS A 155 -4.37 -4.83 1.76
C LYS A 155 -5.22 -5.20 0.54
N ILE A 156 -5.95 -4.24 -0.02
CA ILE A 156 -6.82 -4.45 -1.19
C ILE A 156 -6.01 -4.89 -2.41
N ILE A 157 -4.88 -4.23 -2.68
CA ILE A 157 -3.98 -4.56 -3.80
C ILE A 157 -3.41 -5.97 -3.64
N LEU A 158 -3.08 -6.38 -2.42
CA LEU A 158 -2.58 -7.72 -2.10
C LEU A 158 -3.68 -8.77 -1.98
N GLU A 159 -4.95 -8.36 -2.00
CA GLU A 159 -6.13 -9.20 -1.80
C GLU A 159 -6.07 -9.96 -0.47
N LEU A 160 -5.78 -9.21 0.60
CA LEU A 160 -5.82 -9.68 1.98
C LEU A 160 -7.15 -9.30 2.62
N ASP A 161 -7.79 -10.26 3.29
CA ASP A 161 -9.00 -10.06 4.08
C ASP A 161 -8.68 -9.31 5.39
#